data_AF-A0A673Z9D2-F1
#
_entry.id   AF-A0A673Z9D2-F1
#
_cell.length_a   1.000
_cell.length_b   1.000
_cell.length_c   1.000
_cell.angle_alpha   90.00
_cell.angle_beta   90.00
_cell.angle_gamma   90.00
#
_symmetry.space_group_name_H-M   'P 1'
#
loop_
_entity.id
_entity.type
_entity.pdbx_description
1 polymer ?
#
loop_
_entity_poly.entity_id
_entity_poly.type
_entity_poly.pdbx_seq_one_letter_code
_entity_poly.pdbx_strand_id
1 'polypeptide(L)'
;ADLRNLKYLYIFFQTLSLQRQMMENLIIAKARQDALQRKMEERRLRLQEEANRRFAASGTITGEEQEQRVLYTNILEYEQDHDWPKLWKAKLKKNPDDATLVTGLVSCLLSCPDHPVIKLLKRLQYRVYNRLYPIVSKSLPASPALPMKPSRSTQSLLISDSHQNVSKSATGHSLSSDASFNVSSSHDHNDNEAELDSDGPHTLDGENLFEDMEQFLTQMDRAPSHRDPDMIFEPSQLDQESLVQDLEMHALKKHLNAIVKDIHIAIDQLLSLCLLSFECLNTASSKDLCVASIEEAFFTPIWRPLLTLFRKVHRERELSFESSMRLYQDASPGDVGVASKLYPQDPVVMHGSYPYESAVQELRLLCRDCCPQKKLECIVRTLRLICACAEDYCCLHEADSKTAAIGADDLLPILSYVALHCELPQLVSECAALEEFIHEGYLIGEEGYCLTSMQSALQYVESLHTGGFQLHNTKSA
;
A
#
# COMPACT_ATOMS: atom_id res chain seq x y z
N ALA A 1 -72.48 -46.14 25.85
CA ALA A 1 -72.03 -45.05 24.95
C ALA A 1 -71.36 -43.91 25.73
N ASP A 2 -71.77 -43.65 26.98
CA ASP A 2 -71.29 -42.52 27.80
C ASP A 2 -69.80 -42.50 28.16
N LEU A 3 -69.20 -43.65 28.47
CA LEU A 3 -67.77 -43.71 28.82
C LEU A 3 -66.82 -43.32 27.68
N ARG A 4 -67.23 -43.52 26.42
CA ARG A 4 -66.45 -43.07 25.25
C ARG A 4 -66.58 -41.55 25.07
N ASN A 5 -67.79 -41.00 25.19
CA ASN A 5 -68.00 -39.55 25.12
C ASN A 5 -67.28 -38.79 26.24
N LEU A 6 -67.26 -39.32 27.47
CA LEU A 6 -66.46 -38.73 28.56
C LEU A 6 -64.96 -38.73 28.25
N LYS A 7 -64.43 -39.81 27.65
CA LYS A 7 -63.02 -39.87 27.24
C LYS A 7 -62.69 -38.85 26.16
N TYR A 8 -63.53 -38.69 25.13
CA TYR A 8 -63.33 -37.68 24.10
C TYR A 8 -63.39 -36.26 24.66
N LEU A 9 -64.34 -35.98 25.56
CA LEU A 9 -64.46 -34.68 26.20
C LEU A 9 -63.23 -34.37 27.08
N TYR A 10 -62.75 -35.36 27.85
CA TYR A 10 -61.53 -35.24 28.65
C TYR A 10 -60.29 -34.94 27.79
N ILE A 11 -60.09 -35.70 26.70
CA ILE A 11 -58.97 -35.49 25.76
C ILE A 11 -59.07 -34.09 25.10
N PHE A 12 -60.27 -33.65 24.75
CA PHE A 12 -60.50 -32.32 24.18
C PHE A 12 -60.14 -31.20 25.17
N PHE A 13 -60.59 -31.29 26.43
CA PHE A 13 -60.22 -30.32 27.47
C PHE A 13 -58.72 -30.35 27.77
N GLN A 14 -58.10 -31.51 27.78
CA GLN A 14 -56.65 -31.65 27.96
C GLN A 14 -55.88 -31.02 26.80
N THR A 15 -56.36 -31.19 25.57
CA THR A 15 -55.77 -30.58 24.36
C THR A 15 -55.91 -29.06 24.38
N LEU A 16 -57.09 -28.53 24.72
CA LEU A 16 -57.32 -27.08 24.88
C LEU A 16 -56.46 -26.49 26.01
N SER A 17 -56.34 -27.20 27.14
CA SER A 17 -55.48 -26.78 28.24
C SER A 17 -54.02 -26.72 27.81
N LEU A 18 -53.54 -27.71 27.06
CA LEU A 18 -52.17 -27.73 26.53
C LEU A 18 -51.93 -26.60 25.52
N GLN A 19 -52.87 -26.37 24.60
CA GLN A 19 -52.82 -25.26 23.65
C GLN A 19 -52.78 -23.90 24.35
N ARG A 20 -53.59 -23.73 25.40
CA ARG A 20 -53.58 -22.52 26.23
C ARG A 20 -52.24 -22.32 26.92
N GLN A 21 -51.70 -23.37 27.54
CA GLN A 21 -50.41 -23.32 28.22
C GLN A 21 -49.26 -23.02 27.24
N MET A 22 -49.30 -23.58 26.03
CA MET A 22 -48.33 -23.28 24.98
C MET A 22 -48.42 -21.82 24.51
N MET A 23 -49.64 -21.30 24.33
CA MET A 23 -49.88 -19.89 24.00
C MET A 23 -49.36 -18.97 25.11
N GLU A 24 -49.66 -19.26 26.37
CA GLU A 24 -49.15 -18.51 27.53
C GLU A 24 -47.62 -18.53 27.59
N ASN A 25 -46.99 -19.69 27.37
CA ASN A 25 -45.54 -19.81 27.29
C ASN A 25 -44.94 -18.99 26.13
N LEU A 26 -45.60 -18.96 24.98
CA LEU A 26 -45.16 -18.18 23.82
C LEU A 26 -45.25 -16.67 24.10
N ILE A 27 -46.33 -16.21 24.74
CA ILE A 27 -46.50 -14.81 25.14
C ILE A 27 -45.41 -14.42 26.15
N ILE A 28 -45.12 -15.27 27.13
CA ILE A 28 -44.06 -15.02 28.11
C ILE A 28 -42.68 -14.99 27.44
N ALA A 29 -42.39 -15.92 26.53
CA ALA A 29 -41.14 -15.96 25.79
C ALA A 29 -40.96 -14.69 24.93
N LYS A 30 -42.01 -14.27 24.23
CA LYS A 30 -42.01 -13.03 23.44
C LYS A 30 -41.81 -11.80 24.33
N ALA A 31 -42.53 -11.68 25.44
CA ALA A 31 -42.36 -10.57 26.37
C ALA A 31 -40.93 -10.50 26.95
N ARG A 32 -40.30 -11.65 27.22
CA ARG A 32 -38.89 -11.74 27.63
C ARG A 32 -37.94 -11.30 26.51
N GLN A 33 -38.18 -11.75 25.29
CA GLN A 33 -37.40 -11.34 24.12
C GLN A 33 -37.50 -9.81 23.90
N ASP A 34 -38.71 -9.25 23.94
CA ASP A 34 -38.95 -7.81 23.79
C ASP A 34 -38.30 -6.99 24.91
N ALA A 35 -38.32 -7.51 26.15
CA ALA A 35 -37.65 -6.88 27.28
C ALA A 35 -36.11 -6.92 27.15
N LEU A 36 -35.54 -8.02 26.65
CA LEU A 36 -34.12 -8.14 26.36
C LEU A 36 -33.73 -7.19 25.21
N GLN A 37 -34.53 -7.13 24.15
CA GLN A 37 -34.29 -6.26 23.01
C GLN A 37 -34.28 -4.78 23.42
N ARG A 38 -35.28 -4.33 24.19
CA ARG A 38 -35.30 -2.95 24.72
C ARG A 38 -34.07 -2.64 25.57
N LYS A 39 -33.63 -3.57 26.42
CA LYS A 39 -32.39 -3.38 27.20
C LYS A 39 -31.14 -3.30 26.32
N MET A 40 -31.05 -4.09 25.25
CA MET A 40 -29.93 -4.03 24.30
C MET A 40 -29.94 -2.71 23.53
N GLU A 41 -31.11 -2.24 23.07
CA GLU A 41 -31.27 -0.96 22.37
C GLU A 41 -30.93 0.23 23.28
N GLU A 42 -31.43 0.25 24.51
CA GLU A 42 -31.10 1.27 25.52
C GLU A 42 -29.59 1.30 25.82
N ARG A 43 -28.96 0.11 25.94
CA ARG A 43 -27.51 -0.01 26.12
C ARG A 43 -26.77 0.60 24.93
N ARG A 44 -27.15 0.22 23.70
CA ARG A 44 -26.52 0.71 22.47
C ARG A 44 -26.66 2.22 22.31
N LEU A 45 -27.83 2.78 22.66
CA LEU A 45 -28.06 4.23 22.61
C LEU A 45 -27.11 4.98 23.55
N ARG A 46 -26.94 4.51 24.80
CA ARG A 46 -25.99 5.12 25.76
C ARG A 46 -24.55 5.09 25.26
N LEU A 47 -24.12 3.97 24.67
CA LEU A 47 -22.79 3.85 24.10
C LEU A 47 -22.60 4.76 22.88
N GLN A 48 -23.64 4.90 22.06
CA GLN A 48 -23.63 5.81 20.92
C GLN A 48 -23.56 7.29 21.37
N GLU A 49 -24.28 7.67 22.42
CA GLU A 49 -24.16 9.00 23.04
C GLU A 49 -22.75 9.24 23.60
N GLU A 50 -22.16 8.23 24.25
CA GLU A 50 -20.77 8.30 24.71
C GLU A 50 -19.79 8.49 23.56
N ALA A 51 -19.93 7.72 22.48
CA ALA A 51 -19.16 7.91 21.27
C ALA A 51 -19.35 9.32 20.70
N ASN A 52 -20.59 9.78 20.52
CA ASN A 52 -20.88 11.12 20.00
C ASN A 52 -20.23 12.22 20.85
N ARG A 53 -20.24 12.09 22.19
CA ARG A 53 -19.56 13.05 23.08
C ARG A 53 -18.05 13.11 22.84
N ARG A 54 -17.40 12.00 22.50
CA ARG A 54 -15.96 11.96 22.20
C ARG A 54 -15.59 12.70 20.92
N PHE A 55 -16.50 12.75 19.95
CA PHE A 55 -16.28 13.43 18.67
C PHE A 55 -16.96 14.82 18.59
N ALA A 56 -17.72 15.24 19.60
CA ALA A 56 -18.49 16.50 19.60
C ALA A 56 -17.63 17.78 19.60
N ALA A 57 -16.32 17.67 19.84
CA ALA A 57 -15.40 18.81 19.76
C ALA A 57 -15.12 19.27 18.31
N SER A 58 -15.42 18.44 17.31
CA SER A 58 -15.30 18.79 15.89
C SER A 58 -16.63 19.35 15.39
N GLY A 59 -16.67 20.65 15.07
CA GLY A 59 -17.88 21.42 14.78
C GLY A 59 -18.64 21.06 13.49
N THR A 60 -18.13 20.15 12.65
CA THR A 60 -18.77 19.72 11.39
C THR A 60 -18.80 18.20 11.30
N ILE A 61 -20.00 17.59 11.37
CA ILE A 61 -20.18 16.15 11.21
C ILE A 61 -19.95 15.78 9.74
N THR A 62 -18.72 15.37 9.43
CA THR A 62 -18.40 14.78 8.12
C THR A 62 -18.90 13.34 8.06
N GLY A 63 -19.09 12.79 6.86
CA GLY A 63 -19.45 11.38 6.69
C GLY A 63 -18.42 10.43 7.30
N GLU A 64 -17.14 10.79 7.25
CA GLU A 64 -16.03 10.02 7.83
C GLU A 64 -16.07 10.01 9.37
N GLU A 65 -16.35 11.17 9.99
CA GLU A 65 -16.55 11.22 11.45
C GLU A 65 -17.75 10.37 11.88
N GLN A 66 -18.83 10.38 11.09
CA GLN A 66 -19.99 9.55 11.39
C GLN A 66 -19.65 8.05 11.32
N GLU A 67 -18.85 7.63 10.35
CA GLU A 67 -18.34 6.26 10.28
C GLU A 67 -17.45 5.91 11.48
N GLN A 68 -16.53 6.80 11.88
CA GLN A 68 -15.68 6.61 13.06
C GLN A 68 -16.50 6.51 14.35
N ARG A 69 -17.55 7.31 14.52
CA ARG A 69 -18.48 7.23 15.67
C ARG A 69 -19.17 5.88 15.76
N VAL A 70 -19.65 5.35 14.63
CA VAL A 70 -20.27 4.02 14.56
C VAL A 70 -19.25 2.94 14.92
N LEU A 71 -18.04 3.02 14.36
CA LEU A 71 -16.96 2.07 14.65
C LEU A 71 -16.55 2.09 16.12
N TYR A 72 -16.40 3.28 16.72
CA TYR A 72 -16.08 3.43 18.13
C TYR A 72 -17.20 2.92 19.04
N THR A 73 -18.48 3.16 18.68
CA THR A 73 -19.63 2.59 19.39
C THR A 73 -19.55 1.07 19.44
N ASN A 74 -19.19 0.42 18.33
CA ASN A 74 -19.02 -1.04 18.28
C ASN A 74 -17.86 -1.52 19.17
N ILE A 75 -16.78 -0.72 19.31
CA ILE A 75 -15.67 -1.04 20.23
C ILE A 75 -16.14 -0.96 21.68
N LEU A 76 -16.84 0.10 22.05
CA LEU A 76 -17.39 0.24 23.40
C LEU A 76 -18.37 -0.91 23.72
N GLU A 77 -19.18 -1.33 22.75
CA GLU A 77 -20.06 -2.49 22.90
C GLU A 77 -19.25 -3.77 23.17
N TYR A 78 -18.17 -4.01 22.42
CA TYR A 78 -17.27 -5.15 22.61
C TYR A 78 -16.56 -5.15 23.97
N GLU A 79 -16.07 -3.99 24.44
CA GLU A 79 -15.37 -3.85 25.73
C GLU A 79 -16.26 -4.13 26.95
N GLN A 80 -17.59 -4.06 26.79
CA GLN A 80 -18.52 -4.41 27.85
C GLN A 80 -18.66 -5.93 28.02
N ASP A 81 -18.52 -6.69 26.93
CA ASP A 81 -18.64 -8.15 26.93
C ASP A 81 -17.28 -8.86 27.16
N HIS A 82 -16.17 -8.12 27.20
CA HIS A 82 -14.82 -8.65 27.36
C HIS A 82 -14.02 -7.90 28.42
N ASP A 83 -13.37 -8.63 29.34
CA ASP A 83 -12.62 -8.02 30.44
C ASP A 83 -11.15 -7.70 30.11
N TRP A 84 -10.58 -8.36 29.09
CA TRP A 84 -9.16 -8.17 28.74
C TRP A 84 -8.78 -6.71 28.42
N PRO A 85 -9.59 -5.88 27.73
CA PRO A 85 -9.22 -4.49 27.45
C PRO A 85 -9.06 -3.69 28.74
N LYS A 86 -9.93 -3.92 29.73
CA LYS A 86 -9.86 -3.28 31.05
C LYS A 86 -8.60 -3.68 31.81
N LEU A 87 -8.25 -4.98 31.76
CA LEU A 87 -7.03 -5.49 32.38
C LEU A 87 -5.77 -4.87 31.75
N TRP A 88 -5.72 -4.76 30.43
CA TRP A 88 -4.60 -4.13 29.74
C TRP A 88 -4.51 -2.63 29.99
N LYS A 89 -5.64 -1.90 29.98
CA LYS A 89 -5.68 -0.48 30.38
C LYS A 89 -5.14 -0.29 31.80
N ALA A 90 -5.48 -1.18 32.74
CA ALA A 90 -4.96 -1.13 34.10
C ALA A 90 -3.46 -1.44 34.19
N LYS A 91 -2.95 -2.39 33.39
CA LYS A 91 -1.51 -2.71 33.31
C LYS A 91 -0.71 -1.53 32.76
N LEU A 92 -1.15 -0.93 31.65
CA LEU A 92 -0.48 0.21 31.02
C LEU A 92 -0.54 1.47 31.90
N LYS A 93 -1.62 1.70 32.65
CA LYS A 93 -1.66 2.79 33.64
C LYS A 93 -0.63 2.67 34.75
N LYS A 94 -0.19 1.44 35.08
CA LYS A 94 0.85 1.21 36.09
C LYS A 94 2.25 1.41 35.52
N ASN A 95 2.46 1.05 34.25
CA ASN A 95 3.73 1.13 33.56
C ASN A 95 3.53 1.76 32.16
N PRO A 96 3.40 3.09 32.07
CA PRO A 96 3.07 3.76 30.81
C PRO A 96 4.21 3.76 29.78
N ASP A 97 5.46 3.68 30.22
CA ASP A 97 6.66 3.77 29.37
C ASP A 97 7.23 2.41 28.95
N ASP A 98 6.54 1.31 29.26
CA ASP A 98 7.00 -0.03 28.91
C ASP A 98 6.61 -0.38 27.46
N ALA A 99 7.56 -0.24 26.54
CA ALA A 99 7.41 -0.56 25.12
C ALA A 99 6.91 -2.00 24.88
N THR A 100 7.31 -2.96 25.72
CA THR A 100 6.92 -4.35 25.55
C THR A 100 5.44 -4.58 25.84
N LEU A 101 4.87 -3.81 26.77
CA LEU A 101 3.43 -3.85 27.07
C LEU A 101 2.60 -3.23 25.94
N VAL A 102 3.11 -2.18 25.30
CA VAL A 102 2.44 -1.55 24.15
C VAL A 102 2.38 -2.52 22.98
N THR A 103 3.51 -3.08 22.57
CA THR A 103 3.56 -4.08 21.49
C THR A 103 2.74 -5.33 21.85
N GLY A 104 2.79 -5.77 23.11
CA GLY A 104 1.98 -6.88 23.61
C GLY A 104 0.47 -6.63 23.55
N LEU A 105 0.02 -5.42 23.89
CA LEU A 105 -1.39 -5.02 23.76
C LEU A 105 -1.83 -5.05 22.30
N VAL A 106 -1.06 -4.41 21.41
CA VAL A 106 -1.44 -4.33 20.00
C VAL A 106 -1.43 -5.71 19.36
N SER A 107 -0.44 -6.55 19.67
CA SER A 107 -0.43 -7.95 19.25
C SER A 107 -1.65 -8.74 19.77
N CYS A 108 -2.03 -8.54 21.03
CA CYS A 108 -3.24 -9.16 21.61
C CYS A 108 -4.51 -8.69 20.89
N LEU A 109 -4.65 -7.38 20.65
CA LEU A 109 -5.77 -6.81 19.91
C LEU A 109 -5.85 -7.36 18.49
N LEU A 110 -4.71 -7.44 17.81
CA LEU A 110 -4.64 -7.94 16.44
C LEU A 110 -4.92 -9.44 16.32
N SER A 111 -4.71 -10.18 17.41
CA SER A 111 -4.99 -11.62 17.50
C SER A 111 -6.47 -11.94 17.76
N CYS A 112 -7.31 -10.95 18.13
CA CYS A 112 -8.72 -11.14 18.40
C CYS A 112 -9.58 -10.95 17.12
N PRO A 113 -10.08 -12.02 16.48
CA PRO A 113 -10.78 -11.92 15.19
C PRO A 113 -12.12 -11.17 15.28
N ASP A 114 -12.76 -11.19 16.45
CA ASP A 114 -14.06 -10.55 16.68
C ASP A 114 -13.98 -9.06 17.02
N HIS A 115 -12.77 -8.57 17.34
CA HIS A 115 -12.57 -7.19 17.70
C HIS A 115 -12.90 -6.25 16.53
N PRO A 116 -13.64 -5.14 16.75
CA PRO A 116 -14.06 -4.25 15.66
C PRO A 116 -12.89 -3.65 14.86
N VAL A 117 -11.75 -3.36 15.50
CA VAL A 117 -10.54 -2.87 14.80
C VAL A 117 -10.01 -3.92 13.82
N ILE A 118 -10.02 -5.21 14.17
CA ILE A 118 -9.58 -6.28 13.26
C ILE A 118 -10.57 -6.51 12.13
N LYS A 119 -11.86 -6.43 12.41
CA LYS A 119 -12.90 -6.46 11.36
C LYS A 119 -12.73 -5.30 10.38
N LEU A 120 -12.42 -4.11 10.89
CA LEU A 120 -12.13 -2.94 10.06
C LEU A 120 -10.83 -3.12 9.26
N LEU A 121 -9.74 -3.58 9.88
CA LEU A 121 -8.47 -3.85 9.21
C LEU A 121 -8.69 -4.79 8.02
N LYS A 122 -9.37 -5.92 8.22
CA LYS A 122 -9.69 -6.87 7.15
C LYS A 122 -10.56 -6.26 6.05
N ARG A 123 -11.55 -5.42 6.42
CA ARG A 123 -12.41 -4.71 5.45
C ARG A 123 -11.62 -3.73 4.60
N LEU A 124 -10.72 -2.97 5.20
CA LEU A 124 -9.85 -2.02 4.51
C LEU A 124 -8.84 -2.75 3.62
N GLN A 125 -8.26 -3.84 4.12
CA GLN A 125 -7.38 -4.70 3.34
C GLN A 125 -8.07 -5.26 2.09
N TYR A 126 -9.30 -5.76 2.25
CA TYR A 126 -10.10 -6.28 1.13
C TYR A 126 -10.44 -5.18 0.12
N ARG A 127 -10.70 -3.95 0.58
CA ARG A 127 -10.93 -2.80 -0.30
C ARG A 127 -9.73 -2.53 -1.19
N VAL A 128 -8.53 -2.45 -0.60
CA VAL A 128 -7.28 -2.25 -1.33
C VAL A 128 -7.03 -3.42 -2.28
N TYR A 129 -7.19 -4.65 -1.82
CA TYR A 129 -7.03 -5.84 -2.64
C TYR A 129 -7.94 -5.84 -3.87
N ASN A 130 -9.22 -5.46 -3.74
CA ASN A 130 -10.14 -5.37 -4.88
C ASN A 130 -9.76 -4.29 -5.89
N ARG A 131 -9.07 -3.22 -5.46
CA ARG A 131 -8.54 -2.20 -6.38
C ARG A 131 -7.27 -2.67 -7.08
N LEU A 132 -6.46 -3.50 -6.41
CA LEU A 132 -5.24 -4.10 -6.98
C LEU A 132 -5.55 -5.26 -7.93
N TYR A 133 -6.53 -6.09 -7.58
CA TYR A 133 -6.80 -7.36 -8.26
C TYR A 133 -7.03 -7.25 -9.77
N PRO A 134 -7.85 -6.31 -10.31
CA PRO A 134 -8.04 -6.18 -11.76
C PRO A 134 -6.77 -5.82 -12.52
N ILE A 135 -5.82 -5.13 -11.86
CA ILE A 135 -4.57 -4.70 -12.48
C ILE A 135 -3.53 -5.82 -12.41
N VAL A 136 -3.44 -6.51 -11.27
CA VAL A 136 -2.50 -7.60 -11.04
C VAL A 136 -2.93 -8.89 -11.74
N SER A 137 -4.23 -9.17 -11.87
CA SER A 137 -4.74 -10.37 -12.56
C SER A 137 -4.59 -10.32 -14.07
N LYS A 138 -4.60 -9.13 -14.67
CA LYS A 138 -4.31 -8.93 -16.11
C LYS A 138 -2.84 -9.23 -16.47
N SER A 139 -1.95 -9.39 -15.48
CA SER A 139 -0.55 -9.78 -15.68
C SER A 139 -0.32 -11.28 -15.50
N LEU A 140 -0.97 -12.10 -16.33
CA LEU A 140 -0.38 -13.41 -16.64
C LEU A 140 0.68 -13.17 -17.73
N PRO A 141 1.97 -13.48 -17.51
CA PRO A 141 3.02 -13.18 -18.49
C PRO A 141 2.87 -14.03 -19.75
N ALA A 142 3.19 -13.44 -20.91
CA ALA A 142 3.79 -14.21 -22.00
C ALA A 142 4.97 -15.00 -21.41
N SER A 143 4.91 -16.32 -21.53
CA SER A 143 5.90 -17.23 -20.96
C SER A 143 7.31 -16.86 -21.43
N PRO A 144 8.34 -16.89 -20.57
CA PRO A 144 9.72 -16.78 -21.01
C PRO A 144 10.00 -17.95 -21.96
N ALA A 145 10.70 -17.66 -23.06
CA ALA A 145 11.10 -18.62 -24.06
C ALA A 145 11.60 -19.92 -23.43
N LEU A 146 10.92 -21.03 -23.74
CA LEU A 146 11.35 -22.37 -23.39
C LEU A 146 12.77 -22.59 -23.93
N PRO A 147 13.69 -23.17 -23.14
CA PRO A 147 15.00 -23.55 -23.63
C PRO A 147 14.84 -24.59 -24.74
N MET A 148 15.44 -24.30 -25.90
CA MET A 148 15.47 -25.19 -27.06
C MET A 148 15.88 -26.60 -26.64
N LYS A 149 15.05 -27.59 -26.95
CA LYS A 149 15.46 -29.00 -26.97
C LYS A 149 15.41 -29.54 -28.39
N PRO A 150 16.41 -30.34 -28.79
CA PRO A 150 16.59 -30.78 -30.16
C PRO A 150 15.54 -31.81 -30.57
N SER A 151 15.06 -31.66 -31.80
CA SER A 151 14.10 -32.53 -32.47
C SER A 151 14.60 -33.96 -32.58
N ARG A 152 13.77 -34.96 -32.20
CA ARG A 152 13.74 -36.29 -32.82
C ARG A 152 12.34 -36.93 -32.81
N SER A 153 11.85 -37.15 -34.03
CA SER A 153 11.03 -38.27 -34.56
C SER A 153 9.69 -38.69 -33.94
N THR A 154 8.62 -38.40 -34.68
CA THR A 154 7.57 -39.30 -35.22
C THR A 154 7.27 -40.64 -34.52
N GLN A 155 6.02 -40.83 -34.05
CA GLN A 155 5.04 -41.82 -34.56
C GLN A 155 3.79 -41.96 -33.66
N SER A 156 2.66 -42.27 -34.31
CA SER A 156 1.35 -42.75 -33.80
C SER A 156 0.35 -41.68 -33.35
N LEU A 157 -0.62 -41.25 -34.17
CA LEU A 157 -1.85 -41.91 -34.65
C LEU A 157 -2.87 -42.32 -33.54
N LEU A 158 -3.99 -41.57 -33.56
CA LEU A 158 -5.39 -42.00 -33.67
C LEU A 158 -6.27 -42.26 -32.42
N ILE A 159 -7.51 -41.71 -32.55
CA ILE A 159 -8.83 -42.20 -32.08
C ILE A 159 -9.16 -41.91 -30.60
N SER A 160 -10.36 -41.48 -30.16
CA SER A 160 -11.64 -41.03 -30.76
C SER A 160 -12.56 -40.58 -29.60
N ASP A 161 -13.58 -39.76 -29.93
CA ASP A 161 -15.01 -39.82 -29.53
C ASP A 161 -15.39 -40.01 -28.03
N SER A 162 -16.45 -39.43 -27.43
CA SER A 162 -17.70 -38.85 -27.91
C SER A 162 -18.62 -38.44 -26.74
N HIS A 163 -19.69 -37.70 -27.08
CA HIS A 163 -21.05 -37.65 -26.46
C HIS A 163 -21.26 -36.99 -25.07
N GLN A 164 -22.38 -36.34 -24.73
CA GLN A 164 -23.61 -35.81 -25.35
C GLN A 164 -24.28 -34.95 -24.24
N ASN A 165 -24.66 -33.69 -24.47
CA ASN A 165 -26.03 -33.16 -24.67
C ASN A 165 -27.17 -33.62 -23.72
N VAL A 166 -27.90 -32.65 -23.14
CA VAL A 166 -29.39 -32.45 -23.05
C VAL A 166 -29.63 -31.17 -22.19
N SER A 167 -29.94 -29.97 -22.72
CA SER A 167 -31.24 -29.39 -23.16
C SER A 167 -32.34 -29.19 -22.08
N LYS A 168 -32.73 -27.93 -21.78
CA LYS A 168 -34.11 -27.39 -21.95
C LYS A 168 -34.26 -25.92 -21.52
N SER A 169 -34.94 -25.17 -22.40
CA SER A 169 -35.52 -23.80 -22.34
C SER A 169 -36.67 -23.68 -21.30
N ALA A 170 -37.37 -22.58 -21.01
CA ALA A 170 -37.63 -21.24 -21.57
C ALA A 170 -38.14 -20.36 -20.39
N THR A 171 -38.05 -19.02 -20.37
CA THR A 171 -39.02 -17.94 -20.72
C THR A 171 -38.68 -16.83 -19.71
N GLY A 172 -38.41 -15.55 -19.97
CA GLY A 172 -38.86 -14.63 -21.02
C GLY A 172 -39.98 -13.76 -20.46
N HIS A 173 -39.68 -12.54 -19.98
CA HIS A 173 -40.55 -11.34 -19.99
C HIS A 173 -39.76 -10.09 -19.54
N SER A 174 -39.52 -9.18 -20.50
CA SER A 174 -39.18 -7.78 -20.30
C SER A 174 -40.46 -6.94 -20.25
N LEU A 175 -40.46 -5.82 -19.52
CA LEU A 175 -41.22 -4.62 -19.86
C LEU A 175 -40.46 -3.36 -19.40
N SER A 176 -40.49 -2.36 -20.29
CA SER A 176 -39.85 -1.05 -20.27
C SER A 176 -40.89 0.07 -20.08
N SER A 177 -40.42 1.33 -20.20
CA SER A 177 -41.14 2.62 -20.37
C SER A 177 -41.53 3.36 -19.08
N ASP A 178 -41.49 4.69 -18.98
CA ASP A 178 -41.00 5.78 -19.85
C ASP A 178 -41.07 7.09 -19.03
N ALA A 179 -40.49 8.16 -19.58
CA ALA A 179 -40.94 9.57 -19.52
C ALA A 179 -39.95 10.60 -18.92
N SER A 180 -39.37 11.33 -19.85
CA SER A 180 -38.71 12.64 -19.80
C SER A 180 -39.64 13.80 -19.40
N PHE A 181 -39.09 14.85 -18.76
CA PHE A 181 -39.48 16.25 -18.98
C PHE A 181 -38.31 17.21 -18.72
N ASN A 182 -38.01 18.06 -19.71
CA ASN A 182 -37.24 19.30 -19.60
C ASN A 182 -38.16 20.43 -19.11
N VAL A 183 -37.66 21.32 -18.24
CA VAL A 183 -38.03 22.75 -18.20
C VAL A 183 -36.81 23.58 -17.79
N SER A 184 -36.65 24.71 -18.47
CA SER A 184 -35.56 25.68 -18.50
C SER A 184 -35.82 26.97 -17.69
N SER A 185 -34.74 27.71 -17.42
CA SER A 185 -34.64 29.16 -17.04
C SER A 185 -35.11 29.55 -15.62
N SER A 186 -34.39 30.34 -14.83
CA SER A 186 -33.98 31.73 -15.10
C SER A 186 -32.81 32.25 -14.25
N HIS A 187 -32.10 33.24 -14.80
CA HIS A 187 -31.21 34.22 -14.13
C HIS A 187 -31.93 35.02 -13.03
N ASP A 188 -31.17 35.55 -12.07
CA ASP A 188 -31.14 36.99 -11.77
C ASP A 188 -29.92 37.41 -10.93
N HIS A 189 -29.37 38.58 -11.28
CA HIS A 189 -28.25 39.32 -10.72
C HIS A 189 -28.69 40.27 -9.59
N ASN A 190 -27.73 40.62 -8.72
CA ASN A 190 -27.46 41.95 -8.10
C ASN A 190 -26.74 41.76 -6.75
N ASP A 191 -25.93 42.65 -6.20
CA ASP A 191 -24.95 43.68 -6.63
C ASP A 191 -24.56 44.43 -5.33
N ASN A 192 -23.32 44.95 -5.28
CA ASN A 192 -22.83 46.07 -4.44
C ASN A 192 -22.55 45.83 -2.94
N GLU A 193 -21.57 46.45 -2.26
CA GLU A 193 -20.39 47.28 -2.59
C GLU A 193 -19.59 47.55 -1.27
N ALA A 194 -18.37 48.10 -1.43
CA ALA A 194 -17.66 49.07 -0.56
C ALA A 194 -16.49 48.63 0.36
N GLU A 195 -15.29 48.81 -0.18
CA GLU A 195 -14.11 49.60 0.27
C GLU A 195 -13.62 49.65 1.74
N LEU A 196 -12.30 49.44 1.91
CA LEU A 196 -11.40 50.43 2.55
C LEU A 196 -9.91 50.15 2.24
N ASP A 197 -9.19 51.27 2.08
CA ASP A 197 -7.88 51.51 1.47
C ASP A 197 -6.69 51.45 2.46
N SER A 198 -5.47 51.31 1.92
CA SER A 198 -4.22 52.06 2.26
C SER A 198 -2.90 51.26 2.45
N ASP A 199 -1.92 51.72 1.66
CA ASP A 199 -0.44 51.75 1.79
C ASP A 199 0.45 50.56 1.33
N GLY A 200 1.24 50.82 0.26
CA GLY A 200 2.37 50.02 -0.25
C GLY A 200 3.76 50.49 0.29
N PRO A 201 4.92 50.19 -0.35
CA PRO A 201 5.07 49.69 -1.73
C PRO A 201 6.20 48.63 -2.02
N HIS A 202 6.08 48.03 -3.21
CA HIS A 202 7.10 47.38 -4.08
C HIS A 202 7.66 45.98 -3.76
N THR A 203 7.26 44.96 -4.55
CA THR A 203 8.06 44.25 -5.60
C THR A 203 7.58 42.80 -5.80
N LEU A 204 6.79 42.51 -6.85
CA LEU A 204 6.74 41.22 -7.56
C LEU A 204 6.05 41.47 -8.92
N ASP A 205 6.65 41.03 -10.01
CA ASP A 205 5.93 40.81 -11.27
C ASP A 205 6.28 39.40 -11.77
N GLY A 206 5.34 38.49 -11.56
CA GLY A 206 5.48 37.05 -11.79
C GLY A 206 4.26 36.43 -12.47
N GLU A 207 3.43 37.25 -13.14
CA GLU A 207 2.18 36.80 -13.77
C GLU A 207 2.21 36.78 -15.31
N ASN A 208 3.35 37.08 -15.94
CA ASN A 208 3.49 37.04 -17.42
C ASN A 208 3.81 35.66 -18.02
N LEU A 209 3.75 34.55 -17.27
CA LEU A 209 4.04 33.21 -17.84
C LEU A 209 2.77 32.44 -18.28
N PHE A 210 1.58 32.93 -17.91
CA PHE A 210 0.32 32.24 -18.22
C PHE A 210 -0.27 32.64 -19.58
N GLU A 211 -0.08 33.89 -20.03
CA GLU A 211 -0.56 34.36 -21.35
C GLU A 211 0.23 33.78 -22.54
N ASP A 212 1.51 33.43 -22.35
CA ASP A 212 2.36 32.87 -23.41
C ASP A 212 1.98 31.43 -23.78
N MET A 213 1.40 30.69 -22.84
CA MET A 213 0.99 29.29 -23.06
C MET A 213 -0.35 29.20 -23.80
N GLU A 214 -1.25 30.18 -23.60
CA GLU A 214 -2.53 30.28 -24.30
C GLU A 214 -2.33 30.75 -25.75
N GLN A 215 -1.38 31.67 -26.00
CA GLN A 215 -0.99 32.07 -27.37
C GLN A 215 -0.33 30.93 -28.16
N PHE A 216 0.43 30.05 -27.50
CA PHE A 216 1.06 28.88 -28.13
C PHE A 216 0.04 27.80 -28.54
N LEU A 217 -0.95 27.52 -27.67
CA LEU A 217 -2.05 26.60 -27.98
C LEU A 217 -2.95 27.13 -29.11
N THR A 218 -3.18 28.45 -29.15
CA THR A 218 -3.98 29.10 -30.21
C THR A 218 -3.24 29.14 -31.57
N GLN A 219 -1.90 29.03 -31.56
CA GLN A 219 -1.08 28.93 -32.78
C GLN A 219 -1.11 27.53 -33.41
N MET A 220 -1.27 26.48 -32.61
CA MET A 220 -1.37 25.11 -33.11
C MET A 220 -2.74 24.78 -33.72
N ASP A 221 -3.79 25.50 -33.35
CA ASP A 221 -5.16 25.27 -33.86
C ASP A 221 -5.48 26.07 -35.14
N ARG A 222 -4.52 26.85 -35.65
CA ARG A 222 -4.66 27.54 -36.94
C ARG A 222 -4.26 26.60 -38.06
N ALA A 223 -5.23 25.86 -38.59
CA ALA A 223 -5.08 25.05 -39.79
C ALA A 223 -4.36 25.86 -40.90
N PRO A 224 -3.28 25.36 -41.51
CA PRO A 224 -2.66 26.03 -42.65
C PRO A 224 -3.62 25.89 -43.84
N SER A 225 -4.32 26.98 -44.18
CA SER A 225 -5.06 27.08 -45.43
C SER A 225 -4.04 27.19 -46.58
N HIS A 226 -3.53 26.05 -47.02
CA HIS A 226 -3.10 25.74 -48.39
C HIS A 226 -2.39 24.39 -48.36
N ARG A 227 -3.13 23.30 -48.62
CA ARG A 227 -2.55 22.14 -49.29
C ARG A 227 -3.50 21.60 -50.34
N ASP A 228 -2.87 21.27 -51.46
CA ASP A 228 -3.36 20.35 -52.48
C ASP A 228 -4.04 19.12 -51.85
N PRO A 229 -5.12 18.60 -52.48
CA PRO A 229 -5.85 17.46 -51.98
C PRO A 229 -5.13 16.17 -52.38
N ASP A 230 -4.02 15.83 -51.72
CA ASP A 230 -3.43 14.48 -51.72
C ASP A 230 -2.27 14.42 -50.71
N MET A 231 -2.60 14.31 -49.41
CA MET A 231 -1.75 13.70 -48.38
C MET A 231 -2.56 13.63 -47.09
N ILE A 232 -3.38 12.58 -47.00
CA ILE A 232 -3.91 12.10 -45.71
C ILE A 232 -2.67 11.64 -44.93
N PHE A 233 -2.23 12.42 -43.96
CA PHE A 233 -1.23 11.98 -42.99
C PHE A 233 -1.96 11.06 -42.00
N GLU A 234 -2.07 9.78 -42.35
CA GLU A 234 -2.40 8.76 -41.36
C GLU A 234 -1.25 8.70 -40.34
N PRO A 235 -1.51 8.86 -39.03
CA PRO A 235 -0.50 8.57 -38.02
C PRO A 235 -0.01 7.14 -38.23
N SER A 236 1.30 6.93 -38.27
CA SER A 236 1.83 5.59 -38.42
C SER A 236 1.36 4.72 -37.23
N GLN A 237 1.04 3.44 -37.45
CA GLN A 237 0.52 2.55 -36.38
C GLN A 237 1.43 2.53 -35.14
N LEU A 238 2.74 2.74 -35.32
CA LEU A 238 3.74 2.85 -34.26
C LEU A 238 3.56 4.09 -33.38
N ASP A 239 3.17 5.23 -33.95
CA ASP A 239 2.92 6.47 -33.18
C ASP A 239 1.64 6.36 -32.33
N GLN A 240 0.63 5.63 -32.85
CA GLN A 240 -0.60 5.34 -32.10
C GLN A 240 -0.38 4.34 -30.97
N GLU A 241 0.42 3.28 -31.18
CA GLU A 241 0.76 2.30 -30.13
C GLU A 241 1.55 2.94 -28.97
N SER A 242 2.52 3.81 -29.28
CA SER A 242 3.27 4.56 -28.26
C SER A 242 2.35 5.47 -27.44
N LEU A 243 1.46 6.23 -28.09
CA LEU A 243 0.54 7.12 -27.40
C LEU A 243 -0.44 6.37 -26.49
N VAL A 244 -0.92 5.21 -26.93
CA VAL A 244 -1.79 4.33 -26.11
C VAL A 244 -1.02 3.83 -24.88
N GLN A 245 0.23 3.40 -25.05
CA GLN A 245 1.07 2.93 -23.95
C GLN A 245 1.35 4.03 -22.91
N ASP A 246 1.59 5.27 -23.36
CA ASP A 246 1.79 6.43 -22.48
C ASP A 246 0.53 6.77 -21.66
N LEU A 247 -0.64 6.72 -22.31
CA LEU A 247 -1.93 6.93 -21.64
C LEU A 247 -2.22 5.84 -20.61
N GLU A 248 -1.92 4.58 -20.94
CA GLU A 248 -2.05 3.46 -20.01
C GLU A 248 -1.11 3.61 -18.80
N MET A 249 0.14 4.00 -19.03
CA MET A 249 1.12 4.25 -17.97
C MET A 249 0.68 5.41 -17.06
N HIS A 250 0.19 6.50 -17.63
CA HIS A 250 -0.35 7.62 -16.85
C HIS A 250 -1.55 7.20 -16.00
N ALA A 251 -2.47 6.41 -16.56
CA ALA A 251 -3.59 5.85 -15.80
C ALA A 251 -3.13 4.94 -14.67
N LEU A 252 -2.10 4.12 -14.91
CA LEU A 252 -1.50 3.22 -13.92
C LEU A 252 -0.88 4.01 -12.75
N LYS A 253 -0.11 5.06 -13.03
CA LYS A 253 0.46 5.98 -12.03
C LYS A 253 -0.61 6.65 -11.19
N LYS A 254 -1.67 7.17 -11.83
CA LYS A 254 -2.80 7.78 -11.12
C LYS A 254 -3.49 6.77 -10.18
N HIS A 255 -3.65 5.54 -10.64
CA HIS A 255 -4.24 4.47 -9.82
C HIS A 255 -3.34 4.07 -8.65
N LEU A 256 -2.03 3.99 -8.87
CA LEU A 256 -1.05 3.77 -7.80
C LEU A 256 -1.17 4.85 -6.72
N ASN A 257 -1.13 6.13 -7.10
CA ASN A 257 -1.21 7.24 -6.15
C ASN A 257 -2.53 7.22 -5.37
N ALA A 258 -3.64 6.87 -6.02
CA ALA A 258 -4.92 6.73 -5.36
C ALA A 258 -4.93 5.57 -4.34
N ILE A 259 -4.28 4.45 -4.64
CA ILE A 259 -4.14 3.33 -3.71
C ILE A 259 -3.23 3.68 -2.53
N VAL A 260 -2.09 4.33 -2.78
CA VAL A 260 -1.17 4.79 -1.73
C VAL A 260 -1.92 5.69 -0.74
N LYS A 261 -2.66 6.67 -1.26
CA LYS A 261 -3.51 7.54 -0.43
C LYS A 261 -4.56 6.75 0.36
N ASP A 262 -5.25 5.79 -0.25
CA ASP A 262 -6.24 4.96 0.44
C ASP A 262 -5.61 4.14 1.58
N ILE A 263 -4.37 3.66 1.41
CA ILE A 263 -3.62 2.90 2.43
C ILE A 263 -3.25 3.81 3.61
N HIS A 264 -2.72 5.00 3.35
CA HIS A 264 -2.41 5.98 4.40
C HIS A 264 -3.66 6.33 5.23
N ILE A 265 -4.76 6.66 4.56
CA ILE A 265 -6.05 6.92 5.21
C ILE A 265 -6.51 5.70 6.03
N ALA A 266 -6.33 4.48 5.52
CA ALA A 266 -6.70 3.26 6.22
C ALA A 266 -5.89 3.04 7.51
N ILE A 267 -4.57 3.26 7.46
CA ILE A 267 -3.68 3.13 8.62
C ILE A 267 -4.03 4.21 9.65
N ASP A 268 -4.23 5.46 9.24
CA ASP A 268 -4.63 6.56 10.13
C ASP A 268 -5.97 6.30 10.82
N GLN A 269 -6.96 5.77 10.08
CA GLN A 269 -8.24 5.37 10.66
C GLN A 269 -8.10 4.27 11.71
N LEU A 270 -7.24 3.28 11.46
CA LEU A 270 -6.96 2.20 12.41
C LEU A 270 -6.24 2.73 13.65
N LEU A 271 -5.21 3.57 13.46
CA LEU A 271 -4.46 4.19 14.54
C LEU A 271 -5.39 5.06 15.41
N SER A 272 -6.18 5.94 14.79
CA SER A 272 -7.16 6.79 15.48
C SER A 272 -8.08 5.95 16.39
N LEU A 273 -8.65 4.87 15.87
CA LEU A 273 -9.51 3.99 16.66
C LEU A 273 -8.77 3.27 17.79
N CYS A 274 -7.53 2.82 17.56
CA CYS A 274 -6.70 2.23 18.61
C CYS A 274 -6.43 3.24 19.74
N LEU A 275 -6.08 4.49 19.40
CA LEU A 275 -5.82 5.56 20.37
C LEU A 275 -7.08 5.98 21.14
N LEU A 276 -8.24 6.02 20.47
CA LEU A 276 -9.53 6.29 21.11
C LEU A 276 -9.95 5.17 22.07
N SER A 277 -9.63 3.92 21.73
CA SER A 277 -9.94 2.76 22.57
C SER A 277 -8.99 2.68 23.76
N PHE A 278 -7.71 3.01 23.55
CA PHE A 278 -6.65 2.94 24.53
C PHE A 278 -5.92 4.29 24.62
N GLU A 279 -6.49 5.23 25.37
CA GLU A 279 -5.91 6.57 25.56
C GLU A 279 -4.47 6.55 26.08
N CYS A 280 -4.08 5.50 26.82
CA CYS A 280 -2.71 5.30 27.31
C CYS A 280 -1.67 5.17 26.19
N LEU A 281 -2.09 4.88 24.95
CA LEU A 281 -1.23 4.82 23.78
C LEU A 281 -0.94 6.21 23.18
N ASN A 282 -1.55 7.29 23.68
CA ASN A 282 -1.42 8.64 23.14
C ASN A 282 -0.11 9.36 23.54
N THR A 283 0.98 8.62 23.71
CA THR A 283 2.34 9.17 23.81
C THR A 283 3.05 9.01 22.47
N ALA A 284 4.08 9.82 22.18
CA ALA A 284 4.79 9.74 20.90
C ALA A 284 5.36 8.33 20.63
N SER A 285 6.13 7.79 21.59
CA SER A 285 6.74 6.46 21.45
C SER A 285 5.71 5.32 21.32
N SER A 286 4.60 5.37 22.07
CA SER A 286 3.55 4.35 21.97
C SER A 286 2.79 4.42 20.64
N LYS A 287 2.63 5.61 20.06
CA LYS A 287 2.05 5.77 18.72
C LYS A 287 2.92 5.11 17.67
N ASP A 288 4.22 5.35 17.71
CA ASP A 288 5.17 4.78 16.73
C ASP A 288 5.13 3.25 16.76
N LEU A 289 5.15 2.65 17.96
CA LEU A 289 5.02 1.20 18.13
C LEU A 289 3.66 0.65 17.66
N CYS A 290 2.59 1.42 17.86
CA CYS A 290 1.25 1.06 17.41
C CYS A 290 1.16 1.07 15.88
N VAL A 291 1.68 2.13 15.24
CA VAL A 291 1.76 2.26 13.78
C VAL A 291 2.56 1.10 13.20
N ALA A 292 3.75 0.83 13.72
CA ALA A 292 4.60 -0.29 13.29
C ALA A 292 3.85 -1.64 13.29
N SER A 293 3.10 -1.89 14.37
CA SER A 293 2.32 -3.13 14.53
C SER A 293 1.12 -3.19 13.58
N ILE A 294 0.44 -2.06 13.37
CA ILE A 294 -0.69 -1.95 12.43
C ILE A 294 -0.20 -2.15 11.00
N GLU A 295 0.88 -1.48 10.61
CA GLU A 295 1.50 -1.61 9.28
C GLU A 295 1.94 -3.05 9.01
N GLU A 296 2.60 -3.70 9.96
CA GLU A 296 2.99 -5.10 9.81
C GLU A 296 1.79 -5.99 9.50
N ALA A 297 0.70 -5.85 10.27
CA ALA A 297 -0.52 -6.61 10.03
C ALA A 297 -1.22 -6.21 8.71
N PHE A 298 -1.20 -4.92 8.36
CA PHE A 298 -1.88 -4.36 7.19
C PHE A 298 -1.20 -4.79 5.88
N PHE A 299 0.10 -4.59 5.78
CA PHE A 299 0.88 -4.84 4.56
C PHE A 299 1.17 -6.31 4.31
N THR A 300 1.29 -7.16 5.35
CA THR A 300 1.62 -8.59 5.17
C THR A 300 0.83 -9.30 4.05
N PRO A 301 -0.52 -9.21 3.98
CA PRO A 301 -1.28 -9.82 2.90
C PRO A 301 -1.34 -9.01 1.59
N ILE A 302 -1.00 -7.72 1.61
CA ILE A 302 -1.20 -6.79 0.49
C ILE A 302 0.09 -6.48 -0.26
N TRP A 303 1.25 -6.60 0.40
CA TRP A 303 2.53 -6.14 -0.11
C TRP A 303 2.85 -6.73 -1.48
N ARG A 304 2.64 -8.04 -1.68
CA ARG A 304 2.95 -8.68 -2.98
C ARG A 304 2.08 -8.13 -4.14
N PRO A 305 0.74 -8.10 -4.03
CA PRO A 305 -0.10 -7.42 -5.02
C PRO A 305 0.26 -5.95 -5.24
N LEU A 306 0.56 -5.21 -4.17
CA LEU A 306 0.91 -3.79 -4.21
C LEU A 306 2.24 -3.57 -4.93
N LEU A 307 3.28 -4.32 -4.55
CA LEU A 307 4.58 -4.29 -5.20
C LEU A 307 4.43 -4.64 -6.68
N THR A 308 3.56 -5.59 -7.05
CA THR A 308 3.31 -5.89 -8.47
C THR A 308 2.83 -4.67 -9.26
N LEU A 309 2.03 -3.78 -8.64
CA LEU A 309 1.65 -2.51 -9.25
C LEU A 309 2.83 -1.54 -9.36
N PHE A 310 3.64 -1.38 -8.30
CA PHE A 310 4.87 -0.58 -8.34
C PHE A 310 5.81 -1.05 -9.46
N ARG A 311 6.03 -2.36 -9.58
CA ARG A 311 6.86 -2.95 -10.63
C ARG A 311 6.37 -2.68 -12.05
N LYS A 312 5.06 -2.54 -12.24
CA LYS A 312 4.51 -2.12 -13.53
C LYS A 312 4.75 -0.65 -13.80
N VAL A 313 4.59 0.22 -12.80
CA VAL A 313 4.84 1.67 -12.91
C VAL A 313 6.32 1.96 -13.16
N HIS A 314 7.22 1.23 -12.49
CA HIS A 314 8.67 1.43 -12.57
C HIS A 314 9.37 0.42 -13.49
N ARG A 315 8.62 -0.21 -14.41
CA ARG A 315 9.12 -1.30 -15.26
C ARG A 315 10.35 -0.93 -16.07
N GLU A 316 10.36 0.27 -16.66
CA GLU A 316 11.48 0.75 -17.46
C GLU A 316 12.75 0.95 -16.62
N ARG A 317 12.60 1.53 -15.43
CA ARG A 317 13.72 1.69 -14.49
C ARG A 317 14.28 0.34 -14.04
N GLU A 318 13.42 -0.64 -13.75
CA GLU A 318 13.88 -2.01 -13.45
C GLU A 318 14.65 -2.64 -14.63
N LEU A 319 14.24 -2.39 -15.88
CA LEU A 319 14.93 -2.89 -17.07
C LEU A 319 16.31 -2.25 -17.25
N SER A 320 16.41 -0.93 -17.07
CA SER A 320 17.68 -0.22 -17.10
C SER A 320 18.64 -0.75 -16.04
N PHE A 321 18.14 -0.88 -14.81
CA PHE A 321 18.89 -1.44 -13.69
C PHE A 321 19.32 -2.89 -13.93
N GLU A 322 18.41 -3.76 -14.40
CA GLU A 322 18.71 -5.15 -14.76
C GLU A 322 19.75 -5.25 -15.88
N SER A 323 19.70 -4.35 -16.86
CA SER A 323 20.69 -4.30 -17.95
C SER A 323 22.09 -3.96 -17.43
N SER A 324 22.18 -2.98 -16.53
CA SER A 324 23.44 -2.64 -15.85
C SER A 324 23.96 -3.78 -14.97
N MET A 325 23.10 -4.46 -14.22
CA MET A 325 23.48 -5.64 -13.43
C MET A 325 24.12 -6.74 -14.29
N ARG A 326 23.55 -7.01 -15.47
CA ARG A 326 24.10 -8.01 -16.39
C ARG A 326 25.43 -7.57 -17.01
N LEU A 327 25.57 -6.28 -17.33
CA LEU A 327 26.78 -5.74 -17.94
C LEU A 327 27.97 -5.70 -16.96
N TYR A 328 27.69 -5.43 -15.68
CA TYR A 328 28.69 -5.29 -14.61
C TYR A 328 28.70 -6.48 -13.64
N GLN A 329 28.24 -7.66 -14.07
CA GLN A 329 28.19 -8.85 -13.23
C GLN A 329 29.55 -9.24 -12.65
N ASP A 330 30.62 -9.11 -13.45
CA ASP A 330 31.99 -9.44 -13.07
C ASP A 330 32.81 -8.20 -12.68
N ALA A 331 32.17 -7.05 -12.46
CA ALA A 331 32.85 -5.80 -12.13
C ALA A 331 33.46 -5.84 -10.73
N SER A 332 34.68 -5.31 -10.61
CA SER A 332 35.33 -5.09 -9.32
C SER A 332 34.84 -3.80 -8.66
N PRO A 333 35.03 -3.61 -7.34
CA PRO A 333 34.70 -2.34 -6.68
C PRO A 333 35.36 -1.12 -7.35
N GLY A 334 36.59 -1.28 -7.86
CA GLY A 334 37.31 -0.22 -8.57
C GLY A 334 36.64 0.24 -9.87
N ASP A 335 35.94 -0.65 -10.57
CA ASP A 335 35.25 -0.33 -11.83
C ASP A 335 34.01 0.57 -11.61
N VAL A 336 33.50 0.59 -10.38
CA VAL A 336 32.36 1.42 -9.94
C VAL A 336 32.84 2.69 -9.22
N GLY A 337 34.16 2.92 -9.16
CA GLY A 337 34.76 4.11 -8.55
C GLY A 337 35.05 3.99 -7.06
N VAL A 338 35.03 2.78 -6.48
CA VAL A 338 35.43 2.58 -5.08
C VAL A 338 36.95 2.80 -4.96
N ALA A 339 37.37 3.58 -3.97
CA ALA A 339 38.78 3.85 -3.71
C ALA A 339 39.55 2.56 -3.35
N SER A 340 40.78 2.40 -3.85
CA SER A 340 41.58 1.16 -3.69
C SER A 340 41.91 0.77 -2.26
N LYS A 341 41.82 1.72 -1.31
CA LYS A 341 41.98 1.50 0.14
C LYS A 341 40.74 0.88 0.80
N LEU A 342 39.57 0.95 0.15
CA LEU A 342 38.28 0.52 0.66
C LEU A 342 37.89 -0.87 0.17
N TYR A 343 38.80 -1.64 -0.42
CA TYR A 343 38.56 -3.05 -0.71
C TYR A 343 39.89 -3.78 -0.88
N PRO A 344 39.95 -5.08 -0.56
CA PRO A 344 41.21 -5.80 -0.63
C PRO A 344 41.64 -6.08 -2.06
N GLN A 345 42.92 -5.85 -2.35
CA GLN A 345 43.52 -6.09 -3.66
C GLN A 345 44.02 -7.54 -3.83
N ASP A 346 44.24 -8.25 -2.72
CA ASP A 346 44.78 -9.61 -2.73
C ASP A 346 43.67 -10.66 -2.49
N PRO A 347 43.39 -11.54 -3.47
CA PRO A 347 42.37 -12.59 -3.33
C PRO A 347 42.65 -13.58 -2.20
N VAL A 348 43.88 -13.68 -1.70
CA VAL A 348 44.24 -14.58 -0.58
C VAL A 348 43.59 -14.12 0.74
N VAL A 349 43.37 -12.82 0.91
CA VAL A 349 42.73 -12.24 2.12
C VAL A 349 41.23 -12.58 2.17
N MET A 350 40.63 -12.85 1.01
CA MET A 350 39.18 -12.98 0.85
C MET A 350 38.62 -14.37 1.20
N HIS A 351 39.44 -15.37 1.53
CA HIS A 351 38.97 -16.71 1.98
C HIS A 351 37.87 -17.34 1.09
N GLY A 352 37.83 -17.03 -0.22
CA GLY A 352 36.81 -17.51 -1.17
C GLY A 352 35.51 -16.67 -1.25
N SER A 353 35.42 -15.57 -0.50
CA SER A 353 34.38 -14.54 -0.57
C SER A 353 34.78 -13.42 -1.54
N TYR A 354 33.88 -12.48 -1.82
CA TYR A 354 34.15 -11.26 -2.59
C TYR A 354 33.89 -10.02 -1.72
N PRO A 355 34.47 -8.84 -2.05
CA PRO A 355 34.31 -7.64 -1.24
C PRO A 355 32.84 -7.30 -0.97
N TYR A 356 32.52 -6.93 0.26
CA TYR A 356 31.16 -6.55 0.69
C TYR A 356 30.08 -7.63 0.55
N GLU A 357 30.43 -8.92 0.43
CA GLU A 357 29.45 -10.01 0.30
C GLU A 357 28.40 -10.01 1.42
N SER A 358 28.79 -9.74 2.66
CA SER A 358 27.88 -9.67 3.81
C SER A 358 26.78 -8.61 3.63
N ALA A 359 27.13 -7.43 3.13
CA ALA A 359 26.17 -6.36 2.82
C ALA A 359 25.24 -6.76 1.67
N VAL A 360 25.78 -7.42 0.63
CA VAL A 360 24.97 -7.93 -0.48
C VAL A 360 23.95 -8.98 0.02
N GLN A 361 24.39 -9.89 0.90
CA GLN A 361 23.51 -10.91 1.48
C GLN A 361 22.42 -10.29 2.36
N GLU A 362 22.74 -9.28 3.18
CA GLU A 362 21.74 -8.55 3.97
C GLU A 362 20.73 -7.85 3.07
N LEU A 363 21.19 -7.14 2.03
CA LEU A 363 20.30 -6.44 1.08
C LEU A 363 19.32 -7.40 0.39
N ARG A 364 19.74 -8.64 0.13
CA ARG A 364 18.87 -9.68 -0.44
C ARG A 364 17.73 -10.10 0.50
N LEU A 365 17.86 -9.90 1.80
CA LEU A 365 16.79 -10.19 2.76
C LEU A 365 15.61 -9.22 2.64
N LEU A 366 15.82 -8.02 2.06
CA LEU A 366 14.78 -7.00 1.91
C LEU A 366 13.50 -7.54 1.26
N CYS A 367 13.63 -8.40 0.24
CA CYS A 367 12.49 -8.98 -0.47
C CYS A 367 11.75 -10.10 0.29
N ARG A 368 12.24 -10.51 1.47
CA ARG A 368 11.58 -11.50 2.33
C ARG A 368 10.52 -10.87 3.23
N ASP A 369 10.69 -9.60 3.56
CA ASP A 369 9.73 -8.86 4.38
C ASP A 369 8.60 -8.26 3.55
N CYS A 370 7.47 -8.00 4.22
CA CYS A 370 6.31 -7.30 3.66
C CYS A 370 6.04 -5.95 4.34
N CYS A 371 6.71 -5.67 5.47
CA CYS A 371 6.50 -4.44 6.24
C CYS A 371 7.50 -3.37 5.77
N PRO A 372 7.04 -2.16 5.37
CA PRO A 372 7.93 -1.07 4.94
C PRO A 372 9.03 -0.76 5.97
N GLN A 373 8.67 -0.64 7.25
CA GLN A 373 9.64 -0.31 8.31
C GLN A 373 10.75 -1.37 8.45
N LYS A 374 10.40 -2.67 8.39
CA LYS A 374 11.41 -3.75 8.44
C LYS A 374 12.34 -3.75 7.23
N LYS A 375 11.81 -3.40 6.06
CA LYS A 375 12.62 -3.23 4.84
C LYS A 375 13.56 -2.04 4.95
N LEU A 376 13.10 -0.92 5.50
CA LEU A 376 13.95 0.24 5.78
C LEU A 376 15.07 -0.13 6.77
N GLU A 377 14.75 -0.86 7.83
CA GLU A 377 15.74 -1.36 8.78
C GLU A 377 16.78 -2.28 8.10
N CYS A 378 16.35 -3.12 7.15
CA CYS A 378 17.26 -3.94 6.32
C CYS A 378 18.23 -3.08 5.49
N ILE A 379 17.78 -1.95 4.93
CA ILE A 379 18.66 -1.00 4.23
C ILE A 379 19.66 -0.38 5.20
N VAL A 380 19.22 0.05 6.38
CA VAL A 380 20.11 0.61 7.42
C VAL A 380 21.16 -0.42 7.84
N ARG A 381 20.77 -1.68 8.10
CA ARG A 381 21.71 -2.76 8.42
C ARG A 381 22.71 -3.02 7.29
N THR A 382 22.26 -2.97 6.03
CA THR A 382 23.13 -3.08 4.85
C THR A 382 24.20 -1.98 4.83
N LEU A 383 23.82 -0.72 5.05
CA LEU A 383 24.77 0.40 5.08
C LEU A 383 25.74 0.31 6.26
N ARG A 384 25.28 -0.13 7.43
CA ARG A 384 26.15 -0.38 8.59
C ARG A 384 27.16 -1.50 8.32
N LEU A 385 26.76 -2.56 7.62
CA LEU A 385 27.69 -3.62 7.17
C LEU A 385 28.70 -3.11 6.15
N ILE A 386 28.30 -2.21 5.24
CA ILE A 386 29.22 -1.53 4.32
C ILE A 386 30.27 -0.77 5.13
N CYS A 387 29.84 0.04 6.09
CA CYS A 387 30.77 0.82 6.92
C CYS A 387 31.75 -0.08 7.67
N ALA A 388 31.26 -1.14 8.31
CA ALA A 388 32.11 -2.10 9.03
C ALA A 388 33.14 -2.78 8.09
N CYS A 389 32.72 -3.23 6.91
CA CYS A 389 33.64 -3.84 5.94
C CYS A 389 34.73 -2.85 5.48
N ALA A 390 34.33 -1.62 5.16
CA ALA A 390 35.25 -0.59 4.68
C ALA A 390 36.24 -0.13 5.76
N GLU A 391 35.83 -0.06 7.03
CA GLU A 391 36.70 0.18 8.18
C GLU A 391 37.73 -0.96 8.35
N ASP A 392 37.29 -2.22 8.26
CA ASP A 392 38.16 -3.39 8.31
C ASP A 392 39.19 -3.38 7.18
N TYR A 393 38.77 -3.04 5.96
CA TYR A 393 39.67 -2.94 4.79
C TYR A 393 40.68 -1.80 4.93
N CYS A 394 40.28 -0.63 5.45
CA CYS A 394 41.20 0.46 5.77
C CYS A 394 42.27 0.01 6.78
N CYS A 395 41.86 -0.69 7.84
CA CYS A 395 42.78 -1.17 8.88
C CYS A 395 43.82 -2.16 8.35
N LEU A 396 43.49 -2.95 7.33
CA LEU A 396 44.41 -3.86 6.66
C LEU A 396 45.48 -3.12 5.82
N HIS A 397 45.14 -1.94 5.30
CA HIS A 397 46.03 -1.13 4.46
C HIS A 397 46.90 -0.15 5.28
N GLU A 398 46.40 0.38 6.40
CA GLU A 398 47.10 1.36 7.24
C GLU A 398 47.05 0.98 8.74
N ALA A 399 48.08 0.30 9.25
CA ALA A 399 48.16 -0.16 10.64
C ALA A 399 48.07 0.95 11.73
N ASP A 400 48.30 2.22 11.34
CA ASP A 400 48.30 3.39 12.23
C ASP A 400 47.07 4.32 12.07
N SER A 401 46.16 4.05 11.12
CA SER A 401 45.01 4.91 10.80
C SER A 401 43.72 4.34 11.38
N LYS A 402 43.53 4.46 12.69
CA LYS A 402 42.39 3.83 13.41
C LYS A 402 41.03 4.52 13.23
N THR A 403 40.92 5.55 12.39
CA THR A 403 39.70 6.38 12.29
C THR A 403 39.55 7.07 10.93
N ALA A 404 39.76 6.37 9.81
CA ALA A 404 39.29 6.89 8.52
C ALA A 404 37.77 6.68 8.45
N ALA A 405 37.01 7.66 8.94
CA ALA A 405 35.55 7.65 8.79
C ALA A 405 35.20 7.75 7.30
N ILE A 406 34.36 6.83 6.83
CA ILE A 406 33.89 6.79 5.44
C ILE A 406 33.02 8.02 5.19
N GLY A 407 33.42 8.84 4.22
CA GLY A 407 32.62 9.99 3.80
C GLY A 407 31.46 9.57 2.89
N ALA A 408 30.53 10.50 2.65
CA ALA A 408 29.44 10.28 1.69
C ALA A 408 29.95 9.97 0.26
N ASP A 409 31.06 10.60 -0.13
CA ASP A 409 31.72 10.39 -1.43
C ASP A 409 32.30 8.98 -1.59
N ASP A 410 32.68 8.35 -0.47
CA ASP A 410 33.18 6.97 -0.43
C ASP A 410 32.03 5.96 -0.36
N LEU A 411 30.93 6.30 0.33
CA LEU A 411 29.79 5.42 0.56
C LEU A 411 29.02 5.11 -0.73
N LEU A 412 28.74 6.12 -1.55
CA LEU A 412 27.86 5.96 -2.72
C LEU A 412 28.40 4.94 -3.74
N PRO A 413 29.70 4.98 -4.15
CA PRO A 413 30.27 3.97 -5.04
C PRO A 413 30.20 2.54 -4.47
N ILE A 414 30.43 2.38 -3.15
CA ILE A 414 30.34 1.07 -2.50
C ILE A 414 28.90 0.57 -2.51
N LEU A 415 27.95 1.45 -2.20
CA LEU A 415 26.52 1.11 -2.21
C LEU A 415 26.02 0.75 -3.61
N SER A 416 26.48 1.45 -4.65
CA SER A 416 26.22 1.10 -6.05
C SER A 416 26.80 -0.25 -6.43
N TYR A 417 28.01 -0.58 -5.97
CA TYR A 417 28.59 -1.91 -6.15
C TYR A 417 27.74 -2.99 -5.44
N VAL A 418 27.35 -2.78 -4.18
CA VAL A 418 26.48 -3.71 -3.44
C VAL A 418 25.12 -3.90 -4.15
N ALA A 419 24.55 -2.82 -4.67
CA ALA A 419 23.30 -2.85 -5.42
C ALA A 419 23.44 -3.64 -6.73
N LEU A 420 24.53 -3.49 -7.48
CA LEU A 420 24.80 -4.28 -8.69
C LEU A 420 24.84 -5.78 -8.41
N HIS A 421 25.48 -6.16 -7.31
CA HIS A 421 25.70 -7.56 -6.94
C HIS A 421 24.51 -8.21 -6.20
N CYS A 422 23.46 -7.46 -5.85
CA CYS A 422 22.32 -8.01 -5.11
C CYS A 422 21.44 -8.96 -5.95
N GLU A 423 21.50 -8.88 -7.28
CA GLU A 423 20.69 -9.67 -8.23
C GLU A 423 19.16 -9.49 -8.05
N LEU A 424 18.73 -8.31 -7.58
CA LEU A 424 17.32 -8.00 -7.35
C LEU A 424 16.87 -6.78 -8.17
N PRO A 425 16.43 -6.94 -9.43
CA PRO A 425 15.91 -5.83 -10.24
C PRO A 425 14.74 -5.09 -9.60
N GLN A 426 13.94 -5.82 -8.80
CA GLN A 426 12.80 -5.30 -8.07
C GLN A 426 13.15 -4.32 -6.95
N LEU A 427 14.43 -4.17 -6.61
CA LEU A 427 14.90 -3.23 -5.59
C LEU A 427 14.52 -1.78 -5.93
N VAL A 428 14.49 -1.41 -7.21
CA VAL A 428 14.03 -0.09 -7.68
C VAL A 428 12.58 0.18 -7.24
N SER A 429 11.69 -0.78 -7.49
CA SER A 429 10.27 -0.66 -7.11
C SER A 429 10.05 -0.78 -5.60
N GLU A 430 10.86 -1.58 -4.91
CA GLU A 430 10.82 -1.70 -3.45
C GLU A 430 11.18 -0.35 -2.81
N CYS A 431 12.28 0.28 -3.21
CA CYS A 431 12.69 1.59 -2.68
C CYS A 431 11.70 2.70 -3.01
N ALA A 432 11.12 2.70 -4.21
CA ALA A 432 10.03 3.63 -4.56
C ALA A 432 8.80 3.44 -3.66
N ALA A 433 8.45 2.18 -3.34
CA ALA A 433 7.36 1.92 -2.40
C ALA A 433 7.70 2.35 -0.96
N LEU A 434 8.96 2.22 -0.52
CA LEU A 434 9.37 2.69 0.80
C LEU A 434 9.27 4.20 0.94
N GLU A 435 9.66 4.96 -0.08
CA GLU A 435 9.49 6.42 -0.10
C GLU A 435 8.03 6.84 0.09
N GLU A 436 7.09 6.10 -0.52
CA GLU A 436 5.66 6.39 -0.43
C GLU A 436 5.03 5.99 0.90
N PHE A 437 5.52 4.94 1.59
CA PHE A 437 4.86 4.38 2.78
C PHE A 437 5.56 4.65 4.11
N ILE A 438 6.84 5.02 4.10
CA ILE A 438 7.53 5.38 5.34
C ILE A 438 7.07 6.76 5.79
N HIS A 439 6.64 6.85 7.05
CA HIS A 439 6.20 8.11 7.64
C HIS A 439 7.35 9.14 7.65
N GLU A 440 7.03 10.40 7.30
CA GLU A 440 7.99 11.51 7.16
C GLU A 440 8.93 11.68 8.37
N GLY A 441 8.42 11.43 9.57
CA GLY A 441 9.22 11.48 10.80
C GLY A 441 10.45 10.55 10.80
N TYR A 442 10.36 9.37 10.17
CA TYR A 442 11.52 8.47 10.01
C TYR A 442 12.45 8.93 8.89
N LEU A 443 11.94 9.64 7.88
CA LEU A 443 12.73 10.14 6.75
C LEU A 443 13.62 11.34 7.12
N ILE A 444 13.42 11.95 8.30
CA ILE A 444 14.27 13.04 8.79
C ILE A 444 15.56 12.50 9.47
N GLY A 445 15.58 11.23 9.85
CA GLY A 445 16.67 10.59 10.60
C GLY A 445 17.74 9.89 9.76
N GLU A 446 18.50 9.00 10.41
CA GLU A 446 19.48 8.11 9.77
C GLU A 446 18.81 7.25 8.70
N GLU A 447 17.59 6.79 8.97
CA GLU A 447 16.84 5.91 8.10
C GLU A 447 16.51 6.58 6.76
N GLY A 448 16.09 7.84 6.79
CA GLY A 448 15.88 8.64 5.58
C GLY A 448 17.16 8.89 4.78
N TYR A 449 18.28 9.15 5.46
CA TYR A 449 19.58 9.25 4.81
C TYR A 449 19.97 7.94 4.11
N CYS A 450 19.76 6.80 4.78
CA CYS A 450 20.04 5.48 4.19
C CYS A 450 19.16 5.19 2.96
N LEU A 451 17.86 5.49 3.03
CA LEU A 451 16.95 5.30 1.89
C LEU A 451 17.33 6.20 0.71
N THR A 452 17.61 7.48 0.96
CA THR A 452 18.01 8.44 -0.06
C THR A 452 19.34 8.05 -0.73
N SER A 453 20.30 7.57 0.07
CA SER A 453 21.57 7.06 -0.43
C SER A 453 21.38 5.82 -1.31
N MET A 454 20.50 4.89 -0.90
CA MET A 454 20.14 3.73 -1.71
C MET A 454 19.49 4.15 -3.04
N GLN A 455 18.52 5.07 -3.01
CA GLN A 455 17.88 5.57 -4.24
C GLN A 455 18.88 6.25 -5.19
N SER A 456 19.83 7.02 -4.64
CA SER A 456 20.91 7.64 -5.42
C SER A 456 21.81 6.59 -6.06
N ALA A 457 22.15 5.54 -5.32
CA ALA A 457 22.95 4.42 -5.82
C ALA A 457 22.22 3.65 -6.93
N LEU A 458 20.92 3.41 -6.78
CA LEU A 458 20.08 2.79 -7.80
C LEU A 458 20.00 3.63 -9.07
N GLN A 459 19.79 4.94 -8.94
CA GLN A 459 19.75 5.87 -10.07
C GLN A 459 21.10 5.90 -10.82
N TYR A 460 22.22 5.88 -10.09
CA TYR A 460 23.54 5.75 -10.71
C TYR A 460 23.65 4.44 -11.50
N VAL A 461 23.29 3.30 -10.89
CA VAL A 461 23.33 2.00 -11.57
C VAL A 461 22.40 1.96 -12.79
N GLU A 462 21.20 2.53 -12.69
CA GLU A 462 20.28 2.69 -13.82
C GLU A 462 20.95 3.44 -14.99
N SER A 463 21.86 4.39 -14.75
CA SER A 463 22.54 5.15 -15.81
C SER A 463 23.72 4.41 -16.49
N LEU A 464 24.19 3.29 -15.93
CA LEU A 464 25.38 2.59 -16.46
C LEU A 464 25.13 1.95 -17.84
N HIS A 465 23.95 1.37 -18.06
CA HIS A 465 23.60 0.71 -19.33
C HIS A 465 23.62 1.64 -20.57
N THR A 466 23.43 2.94 -20.38
CA THR A 466 23.46 3.96 -21.46
C THR A 466 24.85 4.53 -21.71
N GLY A 467 25.89 3.98 -21.07
CA GLY A 467 27.28 4.41 -21.26
C GLY A 467 27.64 5.63 -20.42
N GLY A 468 27.09 5.77 -19.22
CA GLY A 468 27.39 6.85 -18.26
C GLY A 468 28.88 7.02 -17.88
N PHE A 469 29.77 6.15 -18.36
CA PHE A 469 31.21 6.37 -18.37
C PHE A 469 31.66 7.09 -19.66
N GLN A 470 31.59 8.42 -19.66
CA GLN A 470 32.64 9.15 -20.38
C GLN A 470 33.93 8.99 -19.57
N LEU A 471 34.85 8.17 -20.11
CA LEU A 471 36.21 8.01 -19.60
C LEU A 471 36.89 9.39 -19.43
N HIS A 472 36.92 9.92 -18.20
CA HIS A 472 38.01 10.77 -17.75
C HIS A 472 39.20 9.87 -17.38
N ASN A 473 39.76 9.20 -18.38
CA ASN A 473 41.09 8.62 -18.32
C ASN A 473 41.63 8.39 -19.74
N THR A 474 41.67 9.47 -20.52
CA THR A 474 42.73 9.60 -21.53
C THR A 474 44.04 9.80 -20.79
N LYS A 475 44.73 8.69 -20.49
CA LYS A 475 46.19 8.69 -20.44
C LYS A 475 46.66 9.23 -21.79
N SER A 476 47.03 10.52 -21.84
CA SER A 476 47.90 10.99 -22.92
C SER A 476 49.28 10.41 -22.64
N ALA A 477 49.79 9.72 -23.66
CA ALA A 477 51.21 9.49 -23.86
C ALA A 477 51.99 10.82 -23.89
#